data_AF-A0A940S5L0-F1
#
_entry.id   AF-A0A940S5L0-F1
#
_cell.length_a   1.000
_cell.length_b   1.000
_cell.length_c   1.000
_cell.angle_alpha   90.00
_cell.angle_beta   90.00
_cell.angle_gamma   90.00
#
_symmetry.space_group_name_H-M   'P 1'
#
loop_
_entity.id
_entity.type
_entity.pdbx_description
1 polymer ?
#
loop_
_entity_poly.entity_id
_entity_poly.type
_entity_poly.pdbx_seq_one_letter_code
_entity_poly.pdbx_strand_id
1 'polypeptide(L)'
;NTTEAITALCAEAARGAAGPGTEIIPATPRFGPEVISSRAENVIAGHALLELLAEHAGQVDGVLLAVSHDTALEAARQLMPCPVVG
;
A
#
# COMPACT_ATOMS: atom_id res chain seq x y z
N ASN A 1 1.25 -6.50 -3.29
CA ASN A 1 1.94 -7.70 -3.79
C ASN A 1 3.36 -7.71 -3.20
N THR A 2 4.14 -8.77 -3.37
CA THR A 2 5.48 -8.87 -2.75
C THR A 2 6.64 -8.55 -3.69
N THR A 3 6.37 -8.09 -4.92
CA THR A 3 7.42 -7.78 -5.90
C THR A 3 7.99 -6.38 -5.69
N GLU A 4 9.19 -6.31 -5.11
CA GLU A 4 9.88 -5.04 -4.80
C GLU A 4 10.07 -4.12 -6.02
N ALA A 5 10.32 -4.69 -7.19
CA ALA A 5 10.46 -3.91 -8.43
C ALA A 5 9.17 -3.15 -8.79
N ILE A 6 7.99 -3.72 -8.49
CA ILE A 6 6.71 -3.04 -8.70
C ILE A 6 6.57 -1.90 -7.69
N THR A 7 6.90 -2.14 -6.42
CA THR A 7 6.92 -1.09 -5.39
C THR A 7 7.81 0.09 -5.79
N ALA A 8 9.01 -0.19 -6.31
CA ALA A 8 9.94 0.83 -6.77
C ALA A 8 9.36 1.66 -7.94
N LEU A 9 8.74 1.01 -8.93
CA LEU A 9 8.09 1.70 -10.05
C LEU A 9 6.95 2.61 -9.58
N CYS A 10 6.10 2.13 -8.68
CA CYS A 10 5.01 2.94 -8.11
C CYS A 10 5.55 4.12 -7.28
N ALA A 11 6.62 3.91 -6.52
CA ALA A 11 7.23 4.97 -5.71
C ALA A 11 7.87 6.06 -6.57
N GLU A 12 8.54 5.71 -7.66
CA GLU A 12 9.08 6.69 -8.62
C GLU A 12 7.97 7.52 -9.26
N ALA A 13 6.87 6.88 -9.69
CA ALA A 13 5.71 7.60 -10.20
C ALA A 13 5.09 8.53 -9.15
N ALA A 14 4.94 8.06 -7.90
CA ALA A 14 4.42 8.87 -6.80
C ALA A 14 5.32 10.07 -6.50
N ARG A 15 6.65 9.90 -6.47
CA ARG A 15 7.61 11.01 -6.29
C ARG A 15 7.51 12.04 -7.41
N GLY A 16 7.33 11.60 -8.65
CA GLY A 16 7.15 12.50 -9.80
C GLY A 16 5.88 13.35 -9.74
N ALA A 17 4.84 12.88 -9.04
CA ALA A 17 3.58 13.60 -8.84
C ALA A 17 3.51 14.36 -7.50
N ALA A 18 4.46 14.13 -6.59
CA ALA A 18 4.41 14.66 -5.23
C ALA A 18 4.72 16.17 -5.19
N GLY A 19 4.00 16.89 -4.33
CA GLY A 19 4.27 18.31 -4.08
C GLY A 19 5.58 18.52 -3.29
N PRO A 20 6.21 19.71 -3.37
CA PRO A 20 7.43 20.00 -2.60
C PRO A 20 7.26 19.72 -1.11
N GLY A 21 8.25 19.04 -0.51
CA GLY A 21 8.24 18.67 0.91
C GLY A 21 7.47 17.39 1.24
N THR A 22 6.87 16.71 0.25
CA THR A 22 6.23 15.41 0.45
C THR A 22 7.27 14.29 0.36
N GLU A 23 7.42 13.52 1.44
CA GLU A 23 8.25 12.31 1.45
C GLU A 23 7.44 11.10 0.99
N ILE A 24 8.00 10.28 0.10
CA ILE A 24 7.40 9.03 -0.36
C ILE A 24 8.14 7.85 0.24
N ILE A 25 7.45 7.12 1.13
CA ILE A 25 7.95 5.93 1.81
C ILE A 25 7.42 4.69 1.06
N PRO A 26 8.24 4.02 0.22
CA PRO A 26 7.85 2.77 -0.42
C PRO A 26 7.80 1.64 0.61
N ALA A 27 6.77 0.80 0.56
CA ALA A 27 6.63 -0.32 1.46
C ALA A 27 6.07 -1.55 0.73
N THR A 28 6.76 -2.68 0.88
CA THR A 28 6.37 -3.98 0.31
C THR A 28 5.94 -4.91 1.45
N PRO A 29 4.74 -5.52 1.41
CA PRO A 29 4.32 -6.49 2.42
C PRO A 29 5.28 -7.68 2.53
N ARG A 30 5.45 -8.24 3.74
CA ARG A 30 6.38 -9.35 4.01
C ARG A 30 5.93 -10.69 3.42
N PHE A 31 4.65 -10.83 3.12
CA PHE A 31 4.08 -12.05 2.56
C PHE A 31 2.96 -11.73 1.57
N GLY A 32 2.48 -12.77 0.90
CA GLY A 32 1.39 -12.69 -0.07
C GLY A 32 1.86 -12.98 -1.49
N PRO A 33 1.02 -12.70 -2.49
CA PRO A 33 1.33 -13.01 -3.88
C PRO A 33 2.34 -12.02 -4.47
N GLU A 34 3.24 -12.51 -5.32
CA GLU A 34 4.14 -11.68 -6.15
C GLU A 34 3.33 -10.78 -7.10
N VAL A 35 2.22 -11.28 -7.63
CA VAL A 35 1.25 -10.50 -8.41
C VAL A 35 -0.16 -10.92 -8.01
N ILE A 36 -1.04 -9.95 -7.78
CA ILE A 36 -2.44 -10.21 -7.43
C ILE A 36 -3.22 -10.47 -8.72
N SER A 37 -3.45 -11.75 -9.05
CA SER A 37 -4.10 -12.18 -10.30
C SER A 37 -5.47 -12.84 -10.09
N SER A 38 -5.82 -13.15 -8.85
CA SER A 38 -7.06 -13.83 -8.49
C SER A 38 -7.74 -13.22 -7.26
N ARG A 39 -9.02 -13.56 -7.06
CA ARG A 39 -9.78 -13.15 -5.87
C ARG A 39 -9.18 -13.69 -4.57
N ALA A 40 -8.67 -14.93 -4.58
CA ALA A 40 -8.05 -15.54 -3.42
C ALA A 40 -6.74 -14.81 -3.04
N GLU A 41 -5.91 -14.50 -4.04
CA GLU A 41 -4.69 -13.71 -3.86
C GLU A 41 -5.00 -12.29 -3.37
N ASN A 42 -6.09 -11.68 -3.82
CA ASN A 42 -6.51 -10.36 -3.33
C ASN A 42 -6.88 -10.39 -1.84
N VAL A 43 -7.51 -11.48 -1.36
CA VAL A 43 -7.80 -11.65 0.08
C VAL A 43 -6.50 -11.77 0.88
N ILE A 44 -5.54 -12.58 0.43
CA ILE A 44 -4.23 -12.74 1.08
C ILE A 44 -3.48 -11.41 1.09
N ALA A 45 -3.44 -10.71 -0.03
CA ALA A 45 -2.80 -9.40 -0.16
C ALA A 45 -3.45 -8.36 0.76
N GLY A 46 -4.77 -8.40 0.96
CA GLY A 46 -5.47 -7.53 1.90
C GLY A 46 -5.00 -7.74 3.34
N HIS A 47 -4.83 -9.00 3.77
CA HIS A 47 -4.27 -9.28 5.09
C HIS A 47 -2.83 -8.77 5.22
N ALA A 48 -1.98 -9.03 4.23
CA ALA A 48 -0.58 -8.59 4.22
C ALA A 48 -0.44 -7.07 4.22
N LEU A 49 -1.33 -6.38 3.50
CA LEU A 49 -1.39 -4.93 3.48
C LEU A 49 -1.75 -4.38 4.87
N LEU A 50 -2.78 -4.93 5.53
CA LEU A 50 -3.19 -4.45 6.86
C LEU A 50 -2.11 -4.66 7.92
N GLU A 51 -1.38 -5.78 7.85
CA GLU A 51 -0.21 -6.02 8.70
C GLU A 51 0.84 -4.91 8.51
N LEU A 52 1.22 -4.62 7.27
CA LEU A 52 2.20 -3.60 6.93
C LEU A 52 1.77 -2.19 7.36
N LEU A 53 0.49 -1.86 7.17
CA LEU A 53 -0.06 -0.57 7.55
C LEU A 53 -0.05 -0.38 9.07
N ALA A 54 -0.31 -1.43 9.85
CA ALA A 54 -0.25 -1.37 11.31
C ALA A 54 1.14 -0.95 11.82
N GLU A 55 2.22 -1.30 11.11
CA GLU A 55 3.59 -0.90 11.46
C GLU A 55 3.85 0.60 11.26
N HIS A 56 3.10 1.24 10.37
CA HIS A 56 3.23 2.66 10.01
C HIS A 56 2.11 3.52 10.61
N ALA A 57 1.19 2.94 11.38
CA ALA A 57 0.07 3.66 11.97
C ALA A 57 0.56 4.79 12.89
N GLY A 58 0.13 6.02 12.60
CA GLY A 58 0.56 7.22 13.33
C GLY A 58 1.96 7.72 12.99
N GLN A 59 2.63 7.13 12.00
CA GLN A 59 3.96 7.53 11.53
C GLN A 59 3.91 8.22 10.15
N VAL A 60 2.75 8.21 9.49
CA VAL A 60 2.53 8.77 8.15
C VAL A 60 1.26 9.63 8.12
N ASP A 61 1.28 10.69 7.31
CA ASP A 61 0.17 11.64 7.17
C ASP A 61 -0.90 11.20 6.16
N GLY A 62 -0.62 10.16 5.37
CA GLY A 62 -1.55 9.60 4.40
C GLY A 62 -1.01 8.30 3.78
N VAL A 63 -1.90 7.54 3.16
CA VAL A 63 -1.59 6.24 2.55
C VAL A 63 -2.16 6.16 1.14
N LEU A 64 -1.33 5.71 0.19
CA LEU A 64 -1.72 5.33 -1.17
C LEU A 64 -1.56 3.82 -1.34
N LEU A 65 -2.64 3.11 -1.65
CA LEU A 65 -2.63 1.70 -1.96
C LEU A 65 -2.30 1.55 -3.45
N ALA A 66 -1.04 1.27 -3.78
CA ALA A 66 -0.59 1.09 -5.16
C ALA A 66 -1.05 -0.25 -5.78
N VAL A 67 -2.37 -0.48 -5.85
CA VAL A 67 -2.99 -1.70 -6.35
C VAL A 67 -4.37 -1.41 -6.94
N SER A 68 -4.60 -1.83 -8.19
CA SER A 68 -5.83 -1.50 -8.94
C SER A 68 -7.14 -2.14 -8.43
N HIS A 69 -7.09 -2.94 -7.36
CA HIS A 69 -8.25 -3.65 -6.83
C HIS A 69 -8.80 -3.02 -5.53
N ASP A 70 -8.35 -1.82 -5.16
CA ASP A 70 -8.67 -1.18 -3.88
C ASP A 70 -8.54 -2.16 -2.71
N THR A 71 -7.47 -2.97 -2.75
CA THR A 71 -7.32 -4.14 -1.90
C THR A 71 -7.42 -3.72 -0.43
N ALA A 72 -8.44 -4.21 0.26
CA ALA A 72 -8.73 -3.90 1.66
C ALA A 72 -8.89 -2.40 2.00
N LEU A 73 -9.22 -1.53 1.03
CA LEU A 73 -9.30 -0.08 1.21
C LEU A 73 -10.17 0.34 2.42
N GLU A 74 -11.38 -0.21 2.53
CA GLU A 74 -12.28 0.14 3.64
C GLU A 74 -11.74 -0.31 5.00
N ALA A 75 -11.09 -1.48 5.07
CA ALA A 75 -10.44 -1.94 6.29
C ALA A 75 -9.20 -1.09 6.63
N ALA A 76 -8.44 -0.68 5.62
CA ALA A 76 -7.28 0.20 5.79
C ALA A 76 -7.70 1.58 6.33
N ARG A 77 -8.83 2.13 5.85
CA ARG A 77 -9.43 3.37 6.37
C ARG A 77 -9.89 3.27 7.82
N GLN A 78 -10.30 2.08 8.27
CA GLN A 78 -10.63 1.85 9.67
C GLN A 78 -9.38 1.72 10.55
N LEU A 79 -8.31 1.14 10.00
CA LEU A 79 -7.06 0.90 10.73
C LEU A 79 -6.21 2.16 10.89
N MET A 80 -6.10 2.97 9.83
CA MET A 80 -5.18 4.10 9.80
C MET A 80 -5.81 5.37 10.38
N PRO A 81 -5.06 6.14 11.19
CA PRO A 81 -5.55 7.42 11.72
C PRO A 81 -5.52 8.57 10.69
N CYS A 82 -5.14 8.29 9.44
CA CYS A 82 -4.96 9.24 8.36
C CYS A 82 -5.70 8.80 7.08
N PRO A 83 -5.86 9.69 6.08
CA PRO A 83 -6.55 9.34 4.83
C PRO A 83 -5.86 8.19 4.08
N VAL A 84 -6.67 7.24 3.59
CA VAL A 84 -6.24 6.13 2.74
C VAL A 84 -6.95 6.20 1.38
N VAL A 85 -6.16 6.17 0.31
CA VAL A 85 -6.59 6.26 -1.09
C VAL A 85 -6.11 5.01 -1.84
N GLY A 86 -6.95 4.46 -2.72
CA GLY A 86 -6.61 3.39 -3.67
C GLY A 86 -6.24 3.92 -5.05
#